data_AF-A0A1S3DF99-F1
#
_entry.id   AF-A0A1S3DF99-F1
#
_cell.length_a   1.000
_cell.length_b   1.000
_cell.length_c   1.000
_cell.angle_alpha   90.00
_cell.angle_beta   90.00
_cell.angle_gamma   90.00
#
_symmetry.space_group_name_H-M   'P 1'
#
loop_
_entity.id
_entity.type
_entity.pdbx_description
1 polymer ?
#
loop_
_entity_poly.entity_id
_entity_poly.type
_entity_poly.pdbx_seq_one_letter_code
_entity_poly.pdbx_strand_id
1 'polypeptide(L)' 'CQKFYICRNGVQAQYGSCPAGSVYNEESFKCDEPENVPGCENWFGEDNSTGDKKNSN' A
#
# COMPACT_ATOMS: atom_id res chain seq x y z
N CYS A 1 4.39 0.65 2.11
CA CYS A 1 4.05 -0.56 1.34
C CYS A 1 2.60 -0.62 0.85
N GLN A 2 1.60 -0.17 1.61
CA GLN A 2 0.20 -0.26 1.18
C GLN A 2 -0.20 0.71 0.06
N LYS A 3 0.45 1.87 -0.03
CA LYS A 3 0.13 2.98 -0.94
C LYS A 3 1.02 2.89 -2.18
N PHE A 4 0.48 3.09 -3.38
CA PHE A 4 1.19 2.97 -4.66
C PHE A 4 0.65 3.95 -5.71
N TYR A 5 1.37 4.07 -6.84
CA TYR A 5 0.94 4.88 -7.99
C TYR A 5 0.73 3.99 -9.21
N ILE A 6 -0.39 4.20 -9.91
CA ILE A 6 -0.68 3.53 -11.19
C ILE A 6 -0.83 4.53 -12.31
N CYS A 7 -0.21 4.25 -13.44
CA CYS A 7 -0.38 5.02 -14.65
C CYS A 7 -1.40 4.31 -15.55
N ARG A 8 -2.63 4.84 -15.65
CA ARG A 8 -3.58 4.42 -16.68
C ARG A 8 -3.48 5.35 -17.88
N ASN A 9 -3.23 4.79 -19.05
CA ASN A 9 -3.12 5.52 -20.33
C ASN A 9 -1.99 6.57 -20.42
N GLY A 10 -1.00 6.52 -19.53
CA GLY A 10 0.21 7.36 -19.59
C GLY A 10 0.00 8.86 -19.32
N VAL A 11 -1.20 9.29 -18.92
CA VAL A 11 -1.50 10.73 -18.75
C VAL A 11 -1.16 11.22 -17.35
N GLN A 12 -1.57 10.48 -16.31
CA GLN A 12 -1.36 10.90 -14.92
C GLN A 12 -1.26 9.68 -13.99
N ALA A 13 -0.28 9.70 -13.10
CA ALA A 13 -0.16 8.72 -12.03
C ALA A 13 -1.34 8.91 -11.05
N GLN A 14 -2.19 7.90 -10.96
CA GLN A 14 -3.28 7.84 -9.98
C GLN A 14 -2.74 7.23 -8.69
N TYR A 15 -3.09 7.84 -7.58
CA TYR A 15 -2.79 7.31 -6.27
C TYR A 15 -3.74 6.15 -5.94
N GLY A 16 -3.17 5.01 -5.57
CA GLY A 16 -3.86 3.80 -5.16
C GLY A 16 -3.42 3.35 -3.77
N SER A 17 -4.28 2.58 -3.10
CA SER A 17 -3.97 1.93 -1.84
C SER A 17 -4.57 0.54 -1.82
N CYS A 18 -3.82 -0.41 -1.29
CA CYS A 18 -4.32 -1.76 -1.04
C CYS A 18 -5.31 -1.77 0.14
N PRO A 19 -6.23 -2.77 0.18
CA PRO A 19 -7.07 -3.02 1.34
C PRO A 19 -6.27 -3.16 2.63
N ALA A 20 -6.92 -2.90 3.77
CA ALA A 20 -6.31 -3.13 5.08
C ALA A 20 -5.85 -4.59 5.21
N GLY A 21 -4.64 -4.80 5.72
CA GLY A 21 -4.02 -6.12 5.84
C GLY A 21 -3.20 -6.58 4.63
N SER A 22 -3.27 -5.87 3.49
CA SER A 22 -2.49 -6.20 2.29
C SER A 22 -1.58 -5.06 1.84
N VAL A 23 -0.53 -5.40 1.10
CA VAL A 23 0.48 -4.45 0.56
C VAL A 23 0.63 -4.60 -0.94
N TYR A 24 1.12 -3.55 -1.61
CA TYR A 24 1.33 -3.61 -3.05
C TYR A 24 2.58 -4.43 -3.37
N ASN A 25 2.38 -5.53 -4.09
CA ASN A 25 3.43 -6.36 -4.66
C ASN A 25 3.79 -5.84 -6.06
N GLU A 26 5.01 -5.34 -6.22
CA GLU A 26 5.50 -4.80 -7.49
C GLU A 26 5.85 -5.89 -8.52
N GLU A 27 6.10 -7.13 -8.08
CA GLU A 27 6.38 -8.26 -8.97
C GLU A 27 5.08 -8.76 -9.63
N SER A 28 4.00 -8.85 -8.85
CA SER A 28 2.69 -9.31 -9.33
C SER A 28 1.76 -8.19 -9.78
N PHE A 29 2.16 -6.92 -9.55
CA PHE A 29 1.39 -5.70 -9.79
C PHE A 29 0.00 -5.70 -9.11
N LYS A 30 -0.09 -6.33 -7.94
CA LYS A 30 -1.36 -6.55 -7.21
C LYS A 30 -1.14 -6.40 -5.71
N CYS A 31 -2.24 -6.32 -4.97
CA CYS A 31 -2.19 -6.40 -3.52
C CYS A 31 -1.98 -7.85 -3.10
N ASP A 32 -1.01 -8.07 -2.22
CA ASP A 32 -0.61 -9.38 -1.71
C ASP A 32 -0.37 -9.28 -0.20
N GLU A 33 -0.22 -10.43 0.44
CA GLU A 33 0.09 -10.50 1.85
C GLU A 33 1.49 -9.91 2.12
N PRO A 34 1.67 -9.17 3.24
CA PRO A 34 2.95 -8.59 3.63
C PRO A 34 4.11 -9.59 3.60
N GLU A 35 3.87 -10.81 4.07
CA GLU A 35 4.86 -11.89 4.15
C GLU A 35 5.36 -12.35 2.77
N ASN A 36 4.57 -12.13 1.71
CA ASN A 36 4.92 -12.49 0.34
C ASN A 36 5.65 -11.36 -0.40
N VAL A 37 5.72 -10.14 0.17
CA VAL A 37 6.32 -8.97 -0.48
C VAL A 37 7.63 -8.61 0.20
N PRO A 38 8.77 -8.88 -0.47
CA PRO A 38 10.09 -8.57 0.09
C PRO A 38 10.21 -7.11 0.53
N GLY A 39 10.59 -6.89 1.79
CA GLY A 39 10.75 -5.54 2.38
C GLY A 39 9.47 -4.91 2.94
N CYS A 40 8.34 -5.62 2.89
CA CYS A 40 7.06 -5.18 3.44
C CYS A 40 6.48 -6.13 4.50
N GLU A 41 7.24 -7.15 4.93
CA GLU A 41 6.80 -8.24 5.81
C GLU A 41 6.26 -7.74 7.16
N ASN A 42 6.86 -6.66 7.69
CA ASN A 42 6.48 -6.07 8.98
C ASN A 42 5.64 -4.79 8.83
N TRP A 43 5.05 -4.52 7.66
CA TRP A 43 4.34 -3.26 7.39
C TRP A 43 3.18 -2.95 8.36
N PHE A 44 2.53 -3.98 8.89
CA PHE A 44 1.47 -3.85 9.89
C PHE A 44 1.90 -4.32 11.29
N GLY A 45 3.11 -4.85 11.44
CA GLY A 45 3.62 -5.48 12.66
C GLY A 45 4.26 -4.51 13.65
N GLU A 46 4.53 -3.27 13.23
CA GLU A 46 5.06 -2.24 14.12
C GLU A 46 3.96 -1.21 14.40
N ASP A 47 3.62 -1.07 15.68
CA ASP A 47 2.79 0.00 16.23
C ASP A 47 3.40 1.36 15.87
N ASN A 48 3.12 1.83 14.65
CA ASN A 48 3.25 3.22 14.24
C ASN A 48 2.23 3.48 13.14
N SER A 49 0.97 3.54 13.57
CA SER A 49 -0.10 4.30 12.93
C SER A 49 0.31 5.77 12.79
N THR A 50 1.19 6.08 11.84
CA THR A 50 1.39 7.46 11.37
C THR A 50 1.17 7.50 9.87
N GLY A 51 -0.11 7.59 9.52
CA GLY A 51 -0.46 8.03 8.20
C GLY A 51 -1.92 7.94 7.84
N ASP A 52 -2.84 8.28 8.75
CA ASP A 52 -4.10 8.99 8.47
C ASP A 52 -4.80 9.37 9.79
N LYS A 53 -4.20 10.32 10.55
CA LYS A 53 -5.02 11.21 11.39
C LYS A 53 -5.84 12.09 10.44
N LYS A 54 -6.94 11.56 9.90
CA LYS A 54 -8.08 12.41 9.55
C LYS A 54 -9.10 12.32 10.66
N ASN A 55 -8.90 13.21 11.63
CA ASN A 55 -10.00 13.84 12.34
C ASN A 55 -11.15 14.13 11.36
N SER A 56 -12.33 13.56 11.61
CA SER A 56 -13.57 14.12 11.12
C SER A 56 -14.66 13.89 12.17
N ASN A 57 -14.72 14.88 13.07
CA ASN A 57 -15.76 15.26 14.03
C ASN A 57 -15.91 14.44 15.31
#